data_AF-A0A7X6XIS6-F1
#
_entry.id   AF-A0A7X6XIS6-F1
#
_cell.length_a   1.000
_cell.length_b   1.000
_cell.length_c   1.000
_cell.angle_alpha   90.00
_cell.angle_beta   90.00
_cell.angle_gamma   90.00
#
_symmetry.space_group_name_H-M   'P 1'
#
loop_
_entity.id
_entity.type
_entity.pdbx_description
1 polymer ?
#
loop_
_entity_poly.entity_id
_entity_poly.type
_entity_poly.pdbx_seq_one_letter_code
_entity_poly.pdbx_strand_id
1 'polypeptide(L)'
;DISFAIAYNTSGNQLKAIQYYKSAIKRQPDKTIILYNIARTYDIMKNYKEALEYYERFMKTKPKDWDIDSPVGSDNEDIRKKEFYYIMASNRIPKLKEELFFEKGN
;
A
#
# COMPACT_ATOMS: atom_id res chain seq x y z
N ASP A 1 4.15 -9.25 -14.34
CA ASP A 1 3.94 -7.82 -14.60
C ASP A 1 2.99 -7.25 -13.54
N ILE A 2 3.15 -5.99 -13.13
CA ILE A 2 2.27 -5.29 -12.19
C ILE A 2 0.88 -5.12 -12.80
N SER A 3 0.80 -4.97 -14.12
CA SER A 3 -0.47 -4.87 -14.86
C SER A 3 -1.37 -6.10 -14.64
N PHE A 4 -0.80 -7.31 -14.64
CA PHE A 4 -1.55 -8.52 -14.30
C PHE A 4 -2.04 -8.52 -12.85
N ALA A 5 -1.21 -8.05 -11.91
CA ALA A 5 -1.59 -7.99 -10.51
C ALA A 5 -2.78 -7.02 -10.30
N ILE A 6 -2.77 -5.87 -10.97
CA ILE A 6 -3.88 -4.90 -10.94
C ILE A 6 -5.13 -5.54 -11.56
N ALA A 7 -5.02 -6.18 -12.71
CA ALA A 7 -6.15 -6.83 -13.38
C ALA A 7 -6.81 -7.90 -12.50
N TYR A 8 -6.02 -8.77 -11.86
CA TYR A 8 -6.54 -9.78 -10.93
C TYR A 8 -7.17 -9.17 -9.68
N ASN A 9 -6.65 -8.06 -9.19
CA ASN A 9 -7.24 -7.35 -8.05
C ASN A 9 -8.62 -6.78 -8.41
N THR A 10 -8.74 -6.18 -9.60
CA THR A 10 -10.01 -5.66 -10.12
C THR A 10 -11.01 -6.76 -10.44
N SER A 11 -10.55 -7.94 -10.85
CA SER A 11 -11.41 -9.11 -11.10
C SER A 11 -11.79 -9.87 -9.82
N GLY A 12 -11.49 -9.35 -8.63
CA GLY A 12 -11.80 -9.99 -7.36
C GLY A 12 -10.94 -11.21 -7.02
N ASN A 13 -9.84 -11.46 -7.74
CA ASN A 13 -8.90 -12.54 -7.41
C ASN A 13 -7.69 -11.99 -6.66
N GLN A 14 -7.92 -11.62 -5.39
CA GLN A 14 -6.91 -10.95 -4.56
C GLN A 14 -5.67 -11.83 -4.31
N LEU A 15 -5.86 -13.15 -4.17
CA LEU A 15 -4.76 -14.10 -3.95
C LEU A 15 -3.80 -14.14 -5.15
N LYS A 16 -4.31 -14.24 -6.39
CA LYS A 16 -3.46 -14.16 -7.58
C LYS A 16 -2.79 -12.79 -7.69
N ALA A 17 -3.51 -11.71 -7.40
CA ALA A 17 -2.94 -10.37 -7.40
C ALA A 17 -1.71 -10.27 -6.49
N ILE A 18 -1.80 -10.77 -5.25
CA ILE A 18 -0.69 -10.82 -4.30
C ILE A 18 0.49 -11.63 -4.84
N GLN A 19 0.25 -12.79 -5.45
CA GLN A 19 1.32 -13.61 -6.06
C GLN A 19 2.07 -12.83 -7.15
N TYR A 20 1.33 -12.15 -8.04
CA TYR A 20 1.94 -11.34 -9.08
C TYR A 20 2.67 -10.11 -8.53
N TYR A 21 2.14 -9.45 -7.51
CA TYR A 21 2.83 -8.34 -6.84
C TYR A 21 4.13 -8.79 -6.14
N LYS A 22 4.10 -9.92 -5.41
CA LYS A 22 5.31 -10.50 -4.78
C LYS A 22 6.35 -10.92 -5.80
N SER A 23 5.94 -11.36 -6.99
CA SER A 23 6.85 -11.61 -8.11
C SER A 23 7.41 -10.30 -8.70
N ALA A 24 6.58 -9.26 -8.80
CA ALA A 24 6.98 -7.97 -9.35
C ALA A 24 8.00 -7.25 -8.48
N ILE A 25 7.83 -7.22 -7.15
CA ILE A 25 8.76 -6.54 -6.24
C ILE A 25 10.17 -7.16 -6.27
N LYS A 26 10.29 -8.47 -6.55
CA LYS A 26 11.59 -9.13 -6.73
C LYS A 26 12.33 -8.67 -7.98
N ARG A 27 11.60 -8.29 -9.04
CA ARG A 27 12.17 -7.82 -10.31
C ARG A 27 12.40 -6.32 -10.33
N GLN A 28 11.59 -5.55 -9.59
CA GLN A 28 11.61 -4.10 -9.52
C GLN A 28 11.59 -3.67 -8.05
N PRO A 29 12.70 -3.87 -7.32
CA PRO A 29 12.78 -3.57 -5.89
C PRO A 29 12.68 -2.07 -5.60
N ASP A 30 13.02 -1.24 -6.57
CA ASP A 30 12.91 0.22 -6.57
C ASP A 30 11.45 0.71 -6.70
N LYS A 31 10.55 -0.15 -7.18
CA LYS A 31 9.14 0.20 -7.39
C LYS A 31 8.33 0.03 -6.11
N THR A 32 8.54 0.96 -5.19
CA THR A 32 7.94 0.96 -3.84
C THR A 32 6.41 0.95 -3.83
N ILE A 33 5.76 1.47 -4.89
CA ILE A 33 4.31 1.45 -5.04
C ILE A 33 3.70 0.04 -5.01
N ILE A 34 4.49 -1.00 -5.32
CA ILE A 34 4.04 -2.38 -5.20
C ILE A 34 3.69 -2.73 -3.74
N LEU A 35 4.40 -2.16 -2.76
CA LEU A 35 4.13 -2.38 -1.33
C LEU A 35 2.73 -1.87 -0.95
N TYR A 36 2.38 -0.66 -1.38
CA TYR A 36 1.05 -0.09 -1.17
C TYR A 36 -0.05 -0.95 -1.84
N ASN A 37 0.19 -1.42 -3.06
CA ASN A 37 -0.78 -2.27 -3.75
C ASN A 37 -0.99 -3.62 -3.04
N ILE A 38 0.08 -4.24 -2.51
CA ILE A 38 -0.04 -5.44 -1.69
C ILE A 38 -0.83 -5.15 -0.42
N ALA A 39 -0.50 -4.04 0.27
CA ALA A 39 -1.19 -3.62 1.48
C ALA A 39 -2.69 -3.45 1.24
N ARG A 40 -3.06 -2.70 0.19
CA ARG A 40 -4.46 -2.48 -0.21
C ARG A 40 -5.17 -3.77 -0.59
N THR A 41 -4.49 -4.71 -1.24
CA THR A 41 -5.10 -6.01 -1.56
C THR A 41 -5.36 -6.84 -0.30
N TYR A 42 -4.44 -6.85 0.67
CA TYR A 42 -4.70 -7.49 1.97
C TYR A 42 -5.80 -6.80 2.77
N ASP A 43 -5.87 -5.47 2.70
CA ASP A 43 -6.92 -4.64 3.32
C ASP A 43 -8.31 -5.01 2.77
N ILE A 44 -8.45 -5.13 1.45
CA ILE A 44 -9.68 -5.61 0.79
C ILE A 44 -10.05 -7.03 1.23
N MET A 45 -9.06 -7.88 1.49
CA MET A 45 -9.28 -9.24 2.01
C MET A 45 -9.58 -9.28 3.51
N LYS A 46 -9.64 -8.12 4.19
CA LYS A 46 -9.74 -7.99 5.65
C LYS A 46 -8.63 -8.70 6.42
N ASN A 47 -7.50 -8.95 5.76
CA ASN A 47 -6.31 -9.44 6.42
C ASN A 47 -5.52 -8.24 6.94
N TYR A 48 -6.00 -7.66 8.05
CA TYR A 48 -5.52 -6.37 8.55
C TYR A 48 -4.09 -6.43 9.06
N LYS A 49 -3.65 -7.58 9.57
CA LYS A 49 -2.28 -7.77 10.06
C LYS A 49 -1.27 -7.60 8.92
N GLU A 50 -1.49 -8.32 7.82
CA GLU A 50 -0.65 -8.21 6.64
C GLU A 50 -0.81 -6.84 5.97
N ALA A 51 -2.03 -6.31 5.89
CA ALA A 51 -2.25 -4.97 5.34
C ALA A 51 -1.41 -3.91 6.08
N LEU A 52 -1.45 -3.94 7.42
CA LEU A 52 -0.69 -3.03 8.27
C LEU A 52 0.81 -3.15 8.03
N GLU A 53 1.35 -4.38 8.00
CA GLU A 53 2.78 -4.61 7.76
C GLU A 53 3.24 -3.99 6.43
N TYR A 54 2.48 -4.20 5.35
CA TYR A 54 2.85 -3.68 4.03
C TYR A 54 2.66 -2.16 3.92
N TYR A 55 1.63 -1.58 4.55
CA TYR A 55 1.50 -0.12 4.62
C TYR A 55 2.66 0.51 5.40
N GLU A 56 3.06 -0.06 6.53
CA GLU A 56 4.21 0.44 7.30
C GLU A 56 5.53 0.31 6.52
N ARG A 57 5.71 -0.79 5.78
CA ARG A 57 6.86 -0.95 4.87
C ARG A 57 6.85 0.08 3.74
N PHE A 58 5.69 0.39 3.18
CA PHE A 58 5.56 1.45 2.18
C PHE A 58 5.92 2.82 2.79
N MET A 59 5.41 3.16 3.98
CA MET A 59 5.75 4.41 4.65
C MET A 59 7.26 4.58 4.94
N LYS A 60 7.98 3.47 5.17
CA LYS A 60 9.45 3.51 5.32
C LYS A 60 10.20 3.91 4.04
N THR A 61 9.56 3.88 2.88
CA THR A 61 10.14 4.35 1.61
C THR A 61 9.85 5.81 1.31
N LYS A 62 9.12 6.51 2.20
CA LYS A 62 8.78 7.91 2.03
C LYS A 62 10.06 8.77 1.97
N PRO A 63 10.19 9.66 0.99
CA PRO A 63 11.25 10.66 0.99
C PRO A 63 11.22 11.51 2.27
N LYS A 64 12.39 11.84 2.81
CA LYS A 64 12.52 12.53 4.10
C LYS A 64 11.99 13.96 4.06
N ASP A 65 12.08 14.58 2.89
CA ASP A 65 11.66 15.93 2.55
C ASP A 65 10.15 16.05 2.31
N TRP A 66 9.42 14.93 2.18
CA TRP A 66 7.97 14.97 1.96
C TRP A 66 7.23 15.17 3.27
N ASP A 67 6.57 16.31 3.39
CA ASP A 67 5.54 16.56 4.40
C ASP A 67 4.18 16.06 3.88
N ILE A 68 3.61 15.07 4.57
CA ILE A 68 2.32 14.47 4.19
C ILE A 68 1.14 15.25 4.76
N ASP A 69 1.37 16.07 5.79
CA ASP A 69 0.35 16.89 6.45
C ASP A 69 0.24 18.26 5.75
N SER A 70 1.30 18.67 5.05
CA SER A 70 1.34 19.86 4.19
C SER A 70 2.04 19.55 2.85
N PRO A 71 1.38 18.82 1.93
CA PRO A 71 1.99 18.48 0.65
C PRO A 71 2.24 19.77 -0.16
N VAL A 72 3.49 19.96 -0.56
CA VAL A 72 3.97 21.16 -1.26
C VAL A 72 3.36 21.31 -2.66
N GLY A 73 2.72 20.25 -3.17
CA GLY A 73 2.09 20.21 -4.49
C GLY A 73 3.16 20.19 -5.57
N SER A 74 3.63 18.99 -5.95
CA SER A 74 4.58 18.86 -7.06
C SER A 74 3.90 19.08 -8.42
N ASP A 75 4.56 19.77 -9.34
CA ASP A 75 4.11 19.85 -10.76
C ASP A 75 4.28 18.52 -11.50
N ASN A 76 5.07 17.60 -10.96
CA ASN A 76 5.26 16.27 -11.51
C ASN A 76 4.12 15.33 -11.12
N GLU A 77 3.41 14.78 -12.10
CA GLU A 77 2.27 13.89 -11.90
C GLU A 77 2.62 12.61 -11.12
N ASP A 78 3.78 12.00 -11.40
CA ASP A 78 4.23 10.80 -10.69
C ASP A 78 4.54 11.09 -9.22
N ILE A 79 5.05 12.28 -8.92
CA ILE A 79 5.29 12.73 -7.54
C ILE A 79 3.95 12.92 -6.83
N ARG A 80 3.01 13.69 -7.41
CA ARG A 80 1.67 13.89 -6.82
C ARG A 80 0.96 12.57 -6.53
N LYS A 81 1.03 11.65 -7.47
CA LYS A 81 0.42 10.32 -7.34
C LYS A 81 1.05 9.52 -6.19
N LYS A 82 2.38 9.58 -6.04
CA LYS A 82 3.06 8.96 -4.90
C LYS A 82 2.72 9.65 -3.58
N GLU A 83 2.68 10.98 -3.52
CA GLU A 83 2.25 11.75 -2.34
C GLU A 83 0.86 11.31 -1.90
N PHE A 84 -0.08 11.24 -2.85
CA PHE A 84 -1.43 10.74 -2.61
C PHE A 84 -1.43 9.34 -1.96
N TYR A 85 -0.60 8.41 -2.45
CA TYR A 85 -0.51 7.08 -1.84
C TYR A 85 0.06 7.09 -0.41
N TYR A 86 1.02 7.97 -0.11
CA TYR A 86 1.52 8.12 1.26
C TYR A 86 0.46 8.70 2.19
N ILE A 87 -0.31 9.69 1.74
CA ILE A 87 -1.43 10.24 2.52
C ILE A 87 -2.47 9.14 2.79
N MET A 88 -2.83 8.36 1.78
CA MET A 88 -3.77 7.25 1.95
C MET A 88 -3.27 6.19 2.93
N ALA A 89 -2.00 5.80 2.84
CA ALA A 89 -1.40 4.84 3.77
C ALA A 89 -1.35 5.39 5.21
N SER A 90 -0.93 6.65 5.38
CA SER A 90 -0.88 7.34 6.68
C SER A 90 -2.25 7.36 7.36
N ASN A 91 -3.31 7.66 6.60
CA ASN A 91 -4.68 7.71 7.10
C ASN A 91 -5.26 6.33 7.42
N ARG A 92 -4.79 5.26 6.75
CA ARG A 92 -5.32 3.90 6.94
C ARG A 92 -4.65 3.16 8.09
N ILE A 93 -3.35 3.37 8.32
CA ILE A 93 -2.57 2.72 9.40
C ILE A 93 -3.23 2.82 10.79
N PRO A 94 -3.67 4.00 11.30
CA PRO A 94 -4.28 4.07 12.64
C PRO A 94 -5.59 3.27 12.70
N LYS A 95 -6.41 3.32 11.66
CA LYS A 95 -7.66 2.55 11.58
C LYS A 95 -7.41 1.04 11.59
N LEU A 96 -6.37 0.57 10.90
CA LEU A 96 -6.00 -0.85 10.94
C LEU A 96 -5.50 -1.28 12.32
N LYS A 97 -4.79 -0.41 13.04
CA LYS A 97 -4.37 -0.67 14.42
C LYS A 97 -5.56 -0.79 15.38
N GLU A 98 -6.57 0.06 15.19
CA GLU A 98 -7.83 -0.03 15.93
C GLU A 98 -8.58 -1.33 15.59
N GLU A 99 -8.77 -1.65 14.31
CA GLU A 99 -9.41 -2.90 13.87
C GLU A 99 -8.72 -4.15 14.47
N LEU A 100 -7.39 -4.20 14.42
CA LEU A 100 -6.60 -5.28 15.02
C LEU A 100 -6.67 -5.33 16.55
N PHE A 101 -6.86 -4.19 17.22
CA PHE A 101 -7.05 -4.15 18.66
C PHE A 101 -8.39 -4.80 19.04
N PHE A 102 -9.46 -4.46 18.32
CA PHE A 102 -10.78 -5.04 18.56
C PHE A 102 -10.88 -6.52 18.18
N GLU A 103 -10.19 -6.97 17.13
CA GLU A 103 -10.13 -8.40 16.77
C GLU A 103 -9.47 -9.28 17.83
N LYS A 104 -8.51 -8.74 18.61
CA LYS A 104 -7.84 -9.48 19.69
C LYS A 104 -8.63 -9.52 20.99
N GLY A 105 -9.60 -8.63 21.15
CA GLY A 105 -10.44 -8.51 22.34
C GLY A 105 -11.73 -9.32 22.29
N ASN A 106 -12.04 -9.93 21.13
CA ASN A 106 -13.17 -10.85 20.91
C ASN A 106 -12.70 -12.31 20.91
#